data_AF-A0A7S2T4Q4-F1
#
_entry.id   AF-A0A7S2T4Q4-F1
#
_cell.length_a   1.000
_cell.length_b   1.000
_cell.length_c   1.000
_cell.angle_alpha   90.00
_cell.angle_beta   90.00
_cell.angle_gamma   90.00
#
_symmetry.space_group_name_H-M   'P 1'
#
loop_
_entity.id
_entity.type
_entity.pdbx_description
1 polymer ?
#
loop_
_entity_poly.entity_id
_entity_poly.type
_entity_poly.pdbx_seq_one_letter_code
_entity_poly.pdbx_strand_id
1 'polypeptide(L)'
;VERAYRSGACRVLAATSTLAAGVNLPARRVIFREPYKYADKGKTLLTPTNYKQMAGRAGRAGIDSSGESILICTQKYTEADLKGIINGPDTPIKSCFMEEHLRKNGRGMRKPMLEAICSGAVRSTEDI
;
A
#
# COMPACT_ATOMS: atom_id res chain seq x y z
N VAL A 1 -9.17 -19.64 -2.19
CA VAL A 1 -8.27 -19.16 -3.28
C VAL A 1 -6.80 -19.25 -2.88
N GLU A 2 -6.37 -18.62 -1.78
CA GLU A 2 -4.94 -18.58 -1.39
C GLU A 2 -4.29 -19.95 -1.20
N ARG A 3 -4.98 -20.88 -0.52
CA ARG A 3 -4.52 -22.26 -0.35
C ARG A 3 -4.31 -22.96 -1.69
N ALA A 4 -5.23 -22.77 -2.64
CA ALA A 4 -5.12 -23.32 -3.99
C ALA A 4 -3.92 -22.73 -4.74
N TYR A 5 -3.66 -21.42 -4.59
CA TYR A 5 -2.48 -20.77 -5.18
C TYR A 5 -1.17 -21.33 -4.61
N ARG A 6 -1.04 -21.41 -3.27
CA ARG A 6 0.15 -21.97 -2.61
C ARG A 6 0.41 -23.44 -2.97
N SER A 7 -0.65 -24.23 -3.12
CA SER A 7 -0.55 -25.63 -3.53
C SER A 7 -0.21 -25.83 -5.01
N GLY A 8 -0.22 -24.76 -5.82
CA GLY A 8 -0.03 -24.83 -7.28
C GLY A 8 -1.28 -25.25 -8.08
N ALA A 9 -2.38 -25.59 -7.42
CA ALA A 9 -3.66 -25.87 -8.07
C ALA A 9 -4.21 -24.64 -8.85
N CYS A 10 -3.89 -23.43 -8.38
CA CYS A 10 -4.14 -22.19 -9.09
C CYS A 10 -2.80 -21.52 -9.44
N ARG A 11 -2.52 -21.35 -10.74
CA ARG A 11 -1.23 -20.79 -11.21
C ARG A 11 -1.23 -19.27 -11.32
N VAL A 12 -2.40 -18.64 -11.41
CA VAL A 12 -2.57 -17.20 -11.64
C VAL A 12 -3.58 -16.65 -10.66
N LEU A 13 -3.21 -15.57 -9.98
CA LEU A 13 -4.09 -14.83 -9.08
C LEU A 13 -4.25 -13.41 -9.61
N ALA A 14 -5.49 -13.00 -9.90
CA ALA A 14 -5.83 -11.61 -10.13
C ALA A 14 -6.32 -10.99 -8.81
N ALA A 15 -5.72 -9.87 -8.41
CA ALA A 15 -5.95 -9.25 -7.12
C ALA A 15 -6.01 -7.72 -7.26
N THR A 16 -6.82 -7.07 -6.43
CA THR A 16 -6.78 -5.61 -6.24
C THR A 16 -5.71 -5.24 -5.20
N SER A 17 -5.43 -3.94 -5.08
CA SER A 17 -4.37 -3.42 -4.21
C SER A 17 -4.47 -3.85 -2.74
N THR A 18 -5.68 -4.06 -2.23
CA THR A 18 -5.91 -4.50 -0.83
C THR A 18 -5.32 -5.88 -0.57
N LEU A 19 -5.66 -6.86 -1.41
CA LEU A 19 -5.11 -8.20 -1.30
C LEU A 19 -3.61 -8.21 -1.62
N ALA A 20 -3.18 -7.42 -2.61
CA ALA A 20 -1.76 -7.30 -2.95
C ALA A 20 -0.91 -6.73 -1.82
N ALA A 21 -1.46 -5.95 -0.89
CA ALA A 21 -0.74 -5.49 0.30
C ALA A 21 -0.87 -6.47 1.48
N GLY A 22 -2.03 -7.12 1.64
CA GLY A 22 -2.42 -7.75 2.92
C GLY A 22 -2.00 -9.19 3.17
N VAL A 23 -1.55 -9.96 2.16
CA VAL A 23 -1.35 -11.42 2.35
C VAL A 23 0.00 -11.92 1.83
N ASN A 24 0.64 -12.81 2.57
CA ASN A 24 1.97 -13.33 2.21
C ASN A 24 1.94 -14.37 1.07
N LEU A 25 1.62 -13.94 -0.15
CA LEU A 25 1.58 -14.78 -1.35
C LEU A 25 2.70 -14.38 -2.31
N PRO A 26 3.91 -14.96 -2.19
CA PRO A 26 4.97 -14.72 -3.16
C PRO A 26 4.64 -15.41 -4.49
N ALA A 27 4.97 -14.72 -5.59
CA ALA A 27 4.74 -15.18 -6.96
C ALA A 27 6.04 -15.03 -7.74
N ARG A 28 6.32 -15.89 -8.74
CA ARG A 28 7.51 -15.68 -9.59
C ARG A 28 7.47 -14.32 -10.30
N ARG A 29 6.28 -13.88 -10.70
CA ARG A 29 6.05 -12.63 -11.43
C ARG A 29 4.83 -11.89 -10.89
N VAL A 30 4.96 -10.57 -10.78
CA VAL A 30 3.86 -9.65 -10.47
C VAL A 30 3.64 -8.75 -11.68
N ILE A 31 2.38 -8.62 -12.11
CA ILE A 31 2.00 -7.81 -13.27
C ILE A 31 1.02 -6.74 -12.81
N PHE A 32 1.37 -5.48 -13.01
CA PHE A 32 0.51 -4.33 -12.79
C PHE A 32 -0.17 -4.01 -14.10
N ARG A 33 -1.49 -4.14 -14.12
CA ARG A 33 -2.28 -3.87 -15.33
C ARG A 33 -2.29 -2.39 -15.70
N GLU A 34 -2.20 -1.50 -14.71
CA GLU A 34 -2.25 -0.05 -14.88
C GLU A 34 -1.41 0.64 -13.77
N PRO A 35 -0.86 1.85 -14.01
CA PRO A 35 -0.03 2.58 -13.05
C PRO A 35 -0.81 3.37 -11.99
N TYR A 36 -2.09 3.07 -11.78
CA TYR A 36 -2.94 3.78 -10.82
C TYR A 36 -3.72 2.81 -9.93
N LYS A 37 -4.17 3.35 -8.78
CA LYS A 37 -5.14 2.71 -7.89
C LYS A 37 -6.39 3.57 -7.79
N TYR A 38 -7.51 2.95 -7.46
CA TYR A 38 -8.70 3.68 -7.04
C TYR A 38 -8.57 4.07 -5.57
N ALA A 39 -8.82 5.34 -5.28
CA ALA A 39 -8.92 5.91 -3.95
C ALA A 39 -10.20 6.75 -3.84
N ASP A 40 -10.47 7.34 -2.68
CA ASP A 40 -11.71 8.09 -2.41
C ASP A 40 -11.98 9.23 -3.40
N LYS A 41 -10.92 9.82 -3.99
CA LYS A 41 -11.00 10.88 -4.99
C LYS A 41 -10.92 10.38 -6.44
N GLY A 42 -11.06 9.07 -6.66
CA GLY A 42 -10.95 8.44 -7.97
C GLY A 42 -9.57 7.85 -8.27
N LYS A 43 -9.21 7.78 -9.55
CA LYS A 43 -7.94 7.19 -10.01
C LYS A 43 -6.76 8.05 -9.58
N THR A 44 -5.88 7.49 -8.76
CA THR A 44 -4.65 8.13 -8.29
C THR A 44 -3.46 7.27 -8.71
N LEU A 45 -2.39 7.89 -9.22
CA LEU A 45 -1.16 7.17 -9.54
C LEU A 45 -0.64 6.38 -8.34
N LEU A 46 -0.03 5.22 -8.62
CA LEU A 46 0.66 4.47 -7.58
C LEU A 46 1.80 5.30 -7.02
N THR A 47 1.95 5.32 -5.70
CA THR A 47 3.16 5.87 -5.09
C THR A 47 4.32 4.87 -5.21
N PRO A 48 5.57 5.31 -5.12
CA PRO A 48 6.71 4.40 -5.16
C PRO A 48 6.64 3.33 -4.07
N THR A 49 6.21 3.70 -2.86
CA THR A 49 6.00 2.75 -1.76
C THR A 49 4.91 1.72 -2.09
N ASN A 50 3.77 2.16 -2.63
CA ASN A 50 2.71 1.22 -3.02
C ASN A 50 3.20 0.25 -4.09
N TYR A 51 3.91 0.75 -5.10
CA TYR A 51 4.49 -0.10 -6.14
C TYR A 51 5.48 -1.10 -5.56
N LYS A 52 6.49 -0.65 -4.80
CA LYS A 52 7.51 -1.52 -4.21
C LYS A 52 6.94 -2.56 -3.25
N GLN A 53 5.93 -2.22 -2.44
CA GLN A 53 5.27 -3.20 -1.56
C GLN A 53 4.61 -4.34 -2.35
N MET A 54 3.97 -4.04 -3.48
CA MET A 54 3.34 -5.05 -4.32
C MET A 54 4.37 -5.80 -5.17
N ALA A 55 5.34 -5.08 -5.75
CA ALA A 55 6.38 -5.62 -6.60
C ALA A 55 7.35 -6.52 -5.82
N GLY A 56 7.57 -6.24 -4.54
CA GLY A 56 8.38 -7.06 -3.63
C GLY A 56 7.82 -8.45 -3.36
N ARG A 57 6.61 -8.77 -3.84
CA ARG A 57 6.07 -10.13 -3.84
C ARG A 57 6.53 -10.98 -5.01
N ALA A 58 7.23 -10.37 -5.98
CA ALA A 58 7.86 -11.09 -7.07
C ALA A 58 9.12 -11.82 -6.61
N GLY A 59 9.24 -13.09 -6.99
CA GLY A 59 10.30 -14.00 -6.57
C GLY A 59 9.91 -14.83 -5.35
N ARG A 60 9.92 -16.15 -5.48
CA ARG A 60 9.73 -17.07 -4.35
C ARG A 60 11.09 -17.44 -3.77
N ALA A 61 11.37 -16.99 -2.55
CA ALA A 61 12.61 -17.28 -1.84
C ALA A 61 12.87 -18.80 -1.78
N GLY A 62 14.08 -19.22 -2.16
CA GLY A 62 14.48 -20.63 -2.19
C GLY A 62 13.92 -21.46 -3.34
N ILE A 63 13.15 -20.87 -4.26
CA ILE A 63 12.55 -21.58 -5.40
C ILE A 63 12.93 -20.94 -6.74
N ASP A 64 12.73 -19.63 -6.89
CA ASP A 64 13.05 -18.91 -8.12
C ASP A 64 14.44 -18.25 -8.03
N SER A 65 15.20 -18.24 -9.13
CA SER A 65 16.48 -17.54 -9.23
C SER A 65 16.33 -16.02 -9.22
N SER A 66 15.18 -15.51 -9.65
CA SER A 66 14.84 -14.10 -9.71
C SER A 66 13.32 -13.91 -9.69
N GLY A 67 12.90 -12.71 -9.27
CA GLY A 67 11.52 -12.24 -9.35
C GLY A 67 11.36 -11.16 -10.41
N GLU A 68 10.22 -11.14 -11.10
CA GLU A 68 9.94 -10.13 -12.12
C GLU A 68 8.72 -9.27 -11.76
N SER A 69 8.88 -7.95 -11.89
CA SER A 69 7.78 -6.99 -11.78
C SER A 69 7.57 -6.31 -13.14
N ILE A 70 6.36 -6.37 -13.68
CA ILE A 70 6.01 -5.79 -14.98
C ILE A 70 4.91 -4.76 -14.79
N LEU A 71 5.18 -3.52 -15.17
CA LEU A 71 4.20 -2.44 -15.17
C LEU A 71 3.70 -2.13 -16.58
N ILE A 72 2.44 -2.49 -16.87
CA ILE A 72 1.80 -2.22 -18.15
C ILE A 72 1.28 -0.78 -18.15
N CYS A 73 1.70 0.00 -19.15
CA CYS A 73 1.34 1.41 -19.29
C CYS A 73 0.77 1.72 -20.67
N THR A 74 -0.04 2.78 -20.74
CA THR A 74 -0.55 3.35 -22.00
C THR A 74 0.13 4.70 -22.24
N GLN A 75 0.04 5.23 -23.47
CA GLN A 75 0.65 6.51 -23.86
C GLN A 75 0.11 7.74 -23.11
N LYS A 76 -0.87 7.55 -22.22
CA LYS A 76 -1.43 8.62 -21.37
C LYS A 76 -0.44 9.11 -20.31
N TYR A 77 0.55 8.30 -19.93
CA TYR A 77 1.51 8.62 -18.87
C TYR A 77 2.89 8.92 -19.45
N THR A 78 3.56 9.92 -18.89
CA THR A 78 4.91 10.27 -19.34
C THR A 78 5.93 9.28 -18.79
N GLU A 79 7.07 9.14 -19.47
CA GLU A 79 8.17 8.30 -18.97
C GLU A 79 8.66 8.76 -17.59
N ALA A 80 8.60 10.07 -17.31
CA ALA A 80 8.97 10.64 -16.02
C ALA A 80 8.03 10.16 -14.90
N ASP A 81 6.73 10.13 -15.14
CA ASP A 81 5.75 9.61 -14.17
C ASP A 81 6.05 8.14 -13.84
N LEU A 82 6.27 7.33 -14.88
CA LEU A 82 6.51 5.90 -14.73
C LEU A 82 7.83 5.59 -14.03
N LYS A 83 8.91 6.31 -14.38
CA LYS A 83 10.19 6.24 -13.67
C LYS A 83 10.05 6.70 -12.22
N GLY A 84 9.22 7.71 -11.97
CA GLY A 84 8.88 8.16 -10.62
C GLY A 84 8.27 7.05 -9.79
N ILE A 85 7.33 6.26 -10.35
CA ILE A 85 6.71 5.13 -9.64
C ILE A 85 7.73 4.03 -9.33
N ILE A 86 8.60 3.69 -10.28
CA ILE A 86 9.51 2.53 -10.14
C ILE A 86 10.73 2.88 -9.28
N ASN A 87 11.39 4.00 -9.58
CA ASN A 87 12.68 4.39 -9.02
C ASN A 87 12.57 5.52 -7.98
N GLY A 88 11.39 6.09 -7.77
CA GLY A 88 11.20 7.17 -6.83
C GLY A 88 11.52 6.77 -5.38
N PRO A 89 11.85 7.75 -4.52
CA PRO A 89 12.02 7.51 -3.11
C PRO A 89 10.70 7.06 -2.47
N ASP A 90 10.81 6.33 -1.37
CA ASP A 90 9.62 5.92 -0.63
C ASP A 90 8.88 7.14 -0.09
N THR A 91 7.56 7.09 -0.14
CA THR A 91 6.71 8.15 0.41
C THR A 91 6.91 8.21 1.92
N PRO A 92 7.32 9.36 2.47
CA PRO A 92 7.50 9.50 3.91
C PRO A 92 6.21 9.19 4.65
N ILE A 93 6.32 8.43 5.73
CA ILE A 93 5.19 8.18 6.63
C ILE A 93 4.91 9.49 7.37
N LYS A 94 3.72 10.03 7.14
CA LYS A 94 3.26 11.24 7.84
C LYS A 94 2.37 10.84 8.99
N SER A 95 2.49 11.58 10.09
CA SER A 95 1.57 11.44 11.21
C SER A 95 0.14 11.77 10.77
N CYS A 96 -0.78 10.83 10.95
CA CYS A 96 -2.21 11.06 10.66
C CYS A 96 -2.90 11.93 11.72
N PHE A 97 -2.22 12.28 12.82
CA PHE A 97 -2.83 13.07 13.90
C PHE A 97 -3.23 14.49 13.47
N MET A 98 -2.49 15.06 12.52
CA MET A 98 -2.64 16.46 12.08
C MET A 98 -3.39 16.60 10.74
N GLU A 99 -3.92 15.51 10.17
CA GLU A 99 -4.58 15.59 8.88
C GLU A 99 -5.93 16.30 8.97
N GLU A 100 -6.05 17.40 8.22
CA GLU A 100 -7.21 18.29 8.24
C GLU A 100 -8.52 17.58 7.86
N HIS A 101 -8.44 16.61 6.94
CA HIS A 101 -9.60 15.82 6.51
C HIS A 101 -10.11 14.85 7.59
N LEU A 102 -9.24 14.42 8.51
CA LEU A 102 -9.63 13.62 9.67
C LEU A 102 -10.28 14.53 10.73
N ARG A 103 -9.73 15.73 10.96
CA ARG A 103 -10.29 16.73 11.90
C ARG A 103 -11.75 17.07 11.59
N LYS A 104 -12.11 17.25 10.32
CA LYS A 104 -13.49 17.56 9.88
C LYS A 104 -14.50 16.46 10.23
N ASN A 105 -14.04 15.21 10.36
CA ASN A 105 -14.86 14.05 10.71
C ASN A 105 -14.76 13.64 12.19
N GLY A 106 -14.16 14.47 13.05
CA GLY A 106 -13.91 14.11 14.46
C GLY A 106 -12.84 13.02 14.65
N ARG A 107 -12.14 12.63 13.57
CA ARG A 107 -11.00 11.70 13.56
C ARG A 107 -9.68 12.50 13.68
N GLY A 108 -8.56 11.85 13.98
CA GLY A 108 -7.28 12.54 14.32
C GLY A 108 -7.11 12.68 15.84
N MET A 109 -6.43 13.73 16.33
CA MET A 109 -6.07 13.88 17.77
C MET A 109 -7.22 13.77 18.79
N ARG A 110 -8.46 14.10 18.41
CA ARG A 110 -9.61 14.07 19.33
C ARG A 110 -9.85 12.68 19.94
N LYS A 111 -9.78 11.62 19.12
CA LYS A 111 -10.06 10.25 19.58
C LYS A 111 -8.96 9.72 20.52
N PRO A 112 -7.66 9.79 20.16
CA PRO A 112 -6.56 9.44 21.07
C PRO A 112 -6.57 10.25 22.37
N MET A 113 -6.86 11.55 22.31
CA MET A 113 -6.98 12.38 23.53
C MET A 113 -8.12 11.90 24.44
N LEU A 114 -9.28 11.57 23.88
CA LEU A 114 -10.39 11.03 24.66
C LEU A 114 -10.05 9.67 25.26
N GLU A 115 -9.39 8.79 24.50
CA GLU A 115 -8.90 7.49 24.99
C GLU A 115 -7.88 7.66 26.13
N ALA A 116 -6.97 8.65 26.04
CA ALA A 116 -6.00 8.96 27.08
C ALA A 116 -6.64 9.47 28.38
N ILE A 117 -7.67 10.32 28.28
CA ILE A 117 -8.42 10.81 29.45
C ILE A 117 -9.26 9.68 30.06
N CYS A 118 -10.02 8.93 29.24
CA CYS A 118 -10.88 7.85 29.72
C CYS A 118 -10.10 6.67 30.32
N SER A 119 -8.88 6.39 29.83
CA SER A 119 -7.98 5.40 30.45
C SER A 119 -7.33 5.91 31.75
N GLY A 120 -7.48 7.20 32.08
CA GLY A 120 -6.87 7.82 33.24
C GLY A 120 -5.37 8.08 33.10
N ALA A 121 -4.83 7.94 31.88
CA ALA A 121 -3.43 8.22 31.55
C ALA A 121 -3.12 9.72 31.53
N VAL A 122 -4.13 10.55 31.26
CA VAL A 122 -4.06 12.02 31.29
C VAL A 122 -5.13 12.52 32.26
N ARG A 123 -4.73 13.36 33.22
CA ARG A 123 -5.64 13.91 34.26
C ARG A 123 -5.58 15.42 34.35
N SER A 124 -4.47 16.04 33.97
CA SER A 124 -4.33 17.50 33.84
C SER A 124 -3.78 17.89 32.47
N THR A 125 -3.78 19.19 32.18
CA THR A 125 -3.18 19.74 30.96
C THR A 125 -1.65 19.67 30.96
N GLU A 126 -1.01 19.44 32.10
CA GLU A 126 0.45 19.23 32.15
C GLU A 126 0.87 17.84 31.65
N ASP A 127 -0.07 16.89 31.56
CA ASP A 127 0.17 15.52 31.11
C ASP A 127 0.17 15.39 29.56
N ILE A 128 -0.12 16.47 28.82
CA ILE A 128 -0.29 16.52 27.34
C ILE A 128 0.83 17.35 26.72
#